data_AF-A0A5Q0H0S3-F1
#
_entry.id   AF-A0A5Q0H0S3-F1
#
_cell.length_a   1.000
_cell.length_b   1.000
_cell.length_c   1.000
_cell.angle_alpha   90.00
_cell.angle_beta   90.00
_cell.angle_gamma   90.00
#
_symmetry.space_group_name_H-M   'P 1'
#
loop_
_entity.id
_entity.type
_entity.pdbx_description
1 polymer ?
#
loop_
_entity_poly.entity_id
_entity_poly.type
_entity_poly.pdbx_seq_one_letter_code
_entity_poly.pdbx_strand_id
1 'polypeptide(L)'
;MGDAEQMWITVVPPLEDGGDDEAELVLIGIDPTSGDPGQQLVDVLLDRGHEGEEGVFYLLPFDLGVRYERDGDRLAVVLLTSPEVYDHMISQYRQDLAEAGAPLRDAPLVEDGVVLLRREIATDFDPATGTGDQPVVLLLQDGPAAEAELFSAFDAGEAALAVVGTWGEDE
;
A
#
# COMPACT_ATOMS: atom_id res chain seq x y z
N MET A 1 -8.28 -4.26 15.72
CA MET A 1 -7.23 -3.33 15.33
C MET A 1 -7.88 -2.30 14.41
N GLY A 2 -7.78 -1.01 14.72
CA GLY A 2 -8.33 0.08 13.89
C GLY A 2 -7.34 0.53 12.82
N ASP A 3 -7.82 1.31 11.85
CA ASP A 3 -7.02 1.85 10.74
C ASP A 3 -5.69 2.51 11.16
N ALA A 4 -5.70 3.26 12.27
CA ALA A 4 -4.52 3.95 12.78
C ALA A 4 -3.46 3.01 13.38
N GLU A 5 -3.82 1.76 13.71
CA GLU A 5 -2.89 0.78 14.28
C GLU A 5 -2.11 0.03 13.19
N GLN A 6 -2.32 0.33 11.91
CA GLN A 6 -1.66 -0.32 10.76
C GLN A 6 -0.97 0.67 9.81
N MET A 7 -0.65 1.87 10.31
CA MET A 7 0.08 2.90 9.56
C MET A 7 1.11 3.55 10.49
N TRP A 8 2.35 3.63 10.02
CA TRP A 8 3.48 4.13 10.79
C TRP A 8 4.37 5.06 9.96
N ILE A 9 5.15 5.89 10.64
CA ILE A 9 6.17 6.75 10.04
C ILE A 9 7.48 6.32 10.67
N THR A 10 8.36 5.76 9.86
CA THR A 10 9.54 5.04 10.37
C THR A 10 10.62 4.98 9.31
N VAL A 11 11.86 4.73 9.74
CA VAL A 11 12.94 4.38 8.82
C VAL A 11 12.80 2.89 8.51
N VAL A 12 12.79 2.53 7.23
CA VAL A 12 12.57 1.14 6.79
C VAL A 12 13.93 0.45 6.65
N PRO A 13 14.29 -0.48 7.57
CA PRO A 13 15.65 -1.03 7.62
C PRO A 13 16.11 -1.72 6.32
N PRO A 14 15.25 -2.47 5.61
CA PRO A 14 15.61 -3.09 4.33
C PRO A 14 15.98 -2.11 3.21
N LEU A 15 15.65 -0.82 3.35
CA LEU A 15 15.93 0.22 2.35
C LEU A 15 17.11 1.12 2.76
N GLU A 16 17.79 0.80 3.87
CA GLU A 16 18.98 1.52 4.33
C GLU A 16 20.19 1.21 3.42
N ASP A 17 20.38 2.01 2.35
CA ASP A 17 21.58 1.95 1.51
C ASP A 17 22.73 2.75 2.16
N GLY A 18 23.18 2.34 3.35
CA GLY A 18 24.47 2.69 3.97
C GLY A 18 24.89 4.17 4.09
N GLY A 19 23.98 5.13 3.90
CA GLY A 19 24.25 6.57 3.95
C GLY A 19 23.63 7.25 5.19
N ASP A 20 24.21 8.37 5.61
CA ASP A 20 23.80 9.14 6.80
C ASP A 20 22.43 9.87 6.68
N ASP A 21 21.70 9.70 5.58
CA ASP A 21 20.37 10.29 5.33
C ASP A 21 19.29 9.20 5.42
N GLU A 22 18.93 8.83 6.66
CA GLU A 22 17.81 7.94 6.96
C GLU A 22 16.48 8.68 6.72
N ALA A 23 15.93 8.59 5.51
CA ALA A 23 14.63 9.19 5.21
C ALA A 23 13.51 8.41 5.92
N GLU A 24 12.72 9.11 6.76
CA GLU A 24 11.48 8.55 7.32
C GLU A 24 10.48 8.28 6.19
N LEU A 25 9.99 7.05 6.11
CA LEU A 25 8.99 6.58 5.15
C LEU A 25 7.66 6.25 5.84
N VAL A 26 6.59 6.27 5.05
CA VAL A 26 5.28 5.81 5.53
C VAL A 26 5.16 4.32 5.26
N LEU A 27 4.91 3.56 6.33
CA LEU A 27 4.69 2.11 6.31
C LEU A 27 3.21 1.80 6.52
N ILE A 28 2.65 0.91 5.71
CA ILE A 28 1.28 0.39 5.87
C ILE A 28 1.33 -1.13 6.02
N GLY A 29 0.71 -1.64 7.08
CA GLY A 29 0.50 -3.07 7.27
C GLY A 29 -0.71 -3.56 6.47
N ILE A 30 -0.53 -4.65 5.73
CA ILE A 30 -1.57 -5.32 4.95
C ILE A 30 -1.77 -6.73 5.51
N ASP A 31 -3.00 -7.00 5.96
CA ASP A 31 -3.45 -8.31 6.41
C ASP A 31 -4.49 -8.87 5.42
N PRO A 32 -4.10 -9.79 4.51
CA PRO A 32 -5.02 -10.38 3.54
C PRO A 32 -6.08 -11.28 4.19
N THR A 33 -5.88 -11.68 5.45
CA THR A 33 -6.82 -12.53 6.20
C THR A 33 -7.89 -11.74 6.94
N SER A 34 -7.78 -10.41 6.99
CA SER A 34 -8.68 -9.51 7.73
C SER A 34 -10.15 -9.54 7.28
N GLY A 35 -10.43 -10.10 6.09
CA GLY A 35 -11.75 -10.09 5.47
C GLY A 35 -12.13 -8.74 4.85
N ASP A 36 -11.21 -7.76 4.88
CA ASP A 36 -11.36 -6.50 4.18
C ASP A 36 -11.08 -6.70 2.67
N PRO A 37 -12.05 -6.42 1.78
CA PRO A 37 -11.89 -6.65 0.35
C PRO A 37 -10.80 -5.77 -0.28
N GLY A 38 -10.51 -4.60 0.31
CA GLY A 38 -9.43 -3.72 -0.13
C GLY A 38 -8.05 -4.33 0.12
N GLN A 39 -7.79 -4.79 1.35
CA GLN A 39 -6.54 -5.48 1.69
C GLN A 39 -6.35 -6.75 0.87
N GLN A 40 -7.42 -7.51 0.65
CA GLN A 40 -7.39 -8.71 -0.18
C GLN A 40 -7.14 -8.42 -1.66
N LEU A 41 -7.56 -7.27 -2.18
CA LEU A 41 -7.24 -6.84 -3.55
C LEU A 41 -5.81 -6.33 -3.66
N VAL A 42 -5.31 -5.60 -2.66
CA VAL A 42 -3.90 -5.14 -2.61
C VAL A 42 -2.95 -6.34 -2.66
N ASP A 43 -3.20 -7.38 -1.86
CA ASP A 43 -2.43 -8.62 -1.87
C ASP A 43 -2.34 -9.27 -3.26
N VAL A 44 -3.48 -9.41 -3.95
CA VAL A 44 -3.52 -10.03 -5.29
C VAL A 44 -2.88 -9.13 -6.35
N LEU A 45 -2.98 -7.81 -6.20
CA LEU A 45 -2.30 -6.87 -7.10
C LEU A 45 -0.78 -6.93 -6.96
N LEU A 46 -0.27 -7.20 -5.75
CA LEU A 46 1.16 -7.35 -5.50
C LEU A 46 1.70 -8.67 -6.08
N ASP A 47 0.90 -9.73 -6.08
CA ASP A 47 1.23 -11.02 -6.74
C ASP A 47 1.18 -10.96 -8.28
N ARG A 48 0.67 -9.87 -8.86
CA ARG A 48 0.54 -9.68 -10.31
C ARG A 48 1.84 -9.25 -11.01
N GLY A 49 2.87 -8.89 -10.26
CA GLY A 49 4.15 -8.42 -10.80
C GLY A 49 4.84 -9.45 -11.70
N HIS A 50 5.65 -8.96 -12.65
CA HIS A 50 6.59 -9.82 -13.37
C HIS A 50 7.82 -10.07 -12.48
N GLU A 51 8.22 -11.33 -12.33
CA GLU A 51 9.52 -11.71 -11.74
C GLU A 51 10.63 -11.05 -12.59
N GLY A 52 11.28 -10.02 -12.04
CA GLY A 52 12.47 -9.42 -12.61
C GLY A 52 13.71 -10.29 -12.43
N GLU A 53 14.89 -9.77 -12.77
CA GLU A 53 16.15 -10.41 -12.36
C GLU A 53 16.25 -10.33 -10.83
N GLU A 54 16.55 -11.45 -10.16
CA GLU A 54 16.81 -11.53 -8.71
C GLU A 54 15.61 -11.37 -7.76
N GLY A 55 14.42 -11.87 -8.12
CA GLY A 55 13.28 -11.94 -7.18
C GLY A 55 12.63 -10.59 -6.83
N VAL A 56 12.95 -9.55 -7.59
CA VAL A 56 12.31 -8.24 -7.50
C VAL A 56 11.03 -8.25 -8.35
N PHE A 57 9.89 -8.04 -7.71
CA PHE A 57 8.59 -7.90 -8.37
C PHE A 57 8.37 -6.44 -8.74
N TYR A 58 8.42 -6.12 -10.02
CA TYR A 58 7.97 -4.81 -10.48
C TYR A 58 6.45 -4.85 -10.60
N LEU A 59 5.77 -4.12 -9.72
CA LEU A 59 4.40 -3.70 -9.99
C LEU A 59 4.40 -3.00 -11.35
N LEU A 60 3.45 -3.35 -12.21
CA LEU A 60 3.27 -2.56 -13.43
C LEU A 60 2.90 -1.13 -12.98
N PRO A 61 3.54 -0.09 -13.57
CA PRO A 61 3.08 1.26 -13.34
C PRO A 61 1.57 1.31 -13.61
N PHE A 62 0.83 2.02 -12.76
CA PHE A 62 -0.64 2.17 -12.77
C PHE A 62 -1.51 1.02 -12.24
N ASP A 63 -0.95 -0.16 -11.90
CA ASP A 63 -1.74 -1.24 -11.30
C ASP A 63 -2.07 -0.94 -9.82
N LEU A 64 -1.15 -0.30 -9.10
CA LEU A 64 -1.33 0.15 -7.72
C LEU A 64 -0.51 1.42 -7.49
N GLY A 65 -1.10 2.43 -6.86
CA GLY A 65 -0.41 3.67 -6.51
C GLY A 65 -0.93 4.28 -5.21
N VAL A 66 -0.19 5.26 -4.69
CA VAL A 66 -0.52 5.93 -3.43
C VAL A 66 -0.81 7.40 -3.61
N ARG A 67 -1.74 7.92 -2.82
CA ARG A 67 -1.98 9.35 -2.69
C ARG A 67 -1.98 9.75 -1.22
N TYR A 68 -1.28 10.83 -0.91
CA TYR A 68 -1.40 11.47 0.40
C TYR A 68 -2.51 12.51 0.38
N GLU A 69 -3.37 12.50 1.39
CA GLU A 69 -4.28 13.57 1.69
C GLU A 69 -3.92 14.16 3.06
N ARG A 70 -3.92 15.49 3.17
CA ARG A 70 -3.67 16.17 4.44
C ARG A 70 -4.87 17.00 4.84
N ASP A 71 -5.35 16.80 6.06
CA ASP A 71 -6.36 17.62 6.70
C ASP A 71 -5.86 18.07 8.09
N GLY A 72 -5.30 19.29 8.14
CA GLY A 72 -4.70 19.82 9.36
C GLY A 72 -3.49 19.00 9.85
N ASP A 73 -3.63 18.43 11.05
CA ASP A 73 -2.64 17.57 11.71
C ASP A 73 -2.78 16.09 11.33
N ARG A 74 -3.69 15.75 10.39
CA ARG A 74 -3.91 14.37 9.95
C ARG A 74 -3.34 14.13 8.57
N LEU A 75 -2.56 13.06 8.47
CA LEU A 75 -2.08 12.51 7.22
C LEU A 75 -2.88 11.25 6.91
N ALA A 76 -3.53 11.22 5.76
CA ALA A 76 -4.15 10.04 5.20
C ALA A 76 -3.35 9.52 4.01
N VAL A 77 -3.22 8.20 3.92
CA VAL A 77 -2.72 7.50 2.73
C VAL A 77 -3.86 6.76 2.09
N VAL A 78 -4.02 6.97 0.80
CA VAL A 78 -5.03 6.34 -0.03
C VAL A 78 -4.32 5.44 -1.03
N LEU A 79 -4.62 4.14 -0.99
CA LEU A 79 -4.18 3.16 -1.98
C LEU A 79 -5.22 3.09 -3.10
N LEU A 80 -4.75 3.26 -4.33
CA LEU A 80 -5.57 3.40 -5.52
C LEU A 80 -5.16 2.37 -6.58
N THR A 81 -6.16 1.85 -7.30
CA THR A 81 -5.97 1.07 -8.53
C THR A 81 -6.83 1.67 -9.64
N SER A 82 -6.50 1.42 -10.90
CA SER A 82 -7.39 1.83 -12.00
C SER A 82 -8.69 0.99 -11.98
N PRO A 83 -9.82 1.54 -12.43
CA PRO A 83 -11.07 0.79 -12.56
C PRO A 83 -10.96 -0.42 -13.48
N GLU A 84 -10.16 -0.31 -14.55
CA GLU A 84 -9.92 -1.40 -15.49
C GLU A 84 -9.16 -2.56 -14.85
N VAL A 85 -8.13 -2.25 -14.06
CA VAL A 85 -7.37 -3.24 -13.30
C VAL A 85 -8.27 -3.87 -12.25
N TYR A 86 -9.04 -3.07 -11.50
CA TYR A 86 -10.00 -3.57 -10.52
C TYR A 86 -10.97 -4.59 -11.15
N ASP A 87 -11.63 -4.20 -12.24
CA ASP A 87 -12.63 -5.03 -12.93
C ASP A 87 -11.98 -6.32 -13.48
N HIS A 88 -10.74 -6.22 -13.98
CA HIS A 88 -9.94 -7.37 -14.39
C HIS A 88 -9.61 -8.30 -13.22
N MET A 89 -9.17 -7.76 -12.07
CA MET A 89 -8.81 -8.56 -10.89
C MET A 89 -10.00 -9.34 -10.34
N ILE A 90 -11.15 -8.68 -10.21
CA ILE A 90 -12.39 -9.33 -9.78
C ILE A 90 -12.81 -10.41 -10.78
N SER A 91 -12.78 -10.11 -12.08
CA SER A 91 -13.29 -11.06 -13.08
C SER A 91 -12.39 -12.29 -13.29
N GLN A 92 -11.06 -12.13 -13.22
CA GLN A 92 -10.10 -13.19 -13.54
C GLN A 92 -9.59 -13.95 -12.32
N TYR A 93 -9.35 -13.25 -11.20
CA TYR A 93 -8.61 -13.81 -10.07
C TYR A 93 -9.45 -13.93 -8.80
N ARG A 94 -10.38 -12.99 -8.57
CA ARG A 94 -11.14 -12.88 -7.32
C ARG A 94 -12.65 -12.71 -7.52
N GLN A 95 -13.26 -13.63 -8.25
CA GLN A 95 -14.73 -13.62 -8.42
C GLN A 95 -15.46 -13.79 -7.10
N ASP A 96 -14.82 -14.41 -6.11
CA ASP A 96 -15.29 -14.51 -4.73
C ASP A 96 -15.45 -13.14 -4.05
N LEU A 97 -14.67 -12.14 -4.47
CA LEU A 97 -14.74 -10.77 -3.94
C LEU A 97 -15.71 -9.87 -4.67
N ALA A 98 -16.38 -10.33 -5.72
CA ALA A 98 -17.23 -9.47 -6.54
C ALA A 98 -18.31 -8.74 -5.72
N GLU A 99 -18.99 -9.44 -4.81
CA GLU A 99 -20.02 -8.84 -3.95
C GLU A 99 -19.41 -7.94 -2.87
N ALA A 100 -18.35 -8.40 -2.20
CA ALA A 100 -17.70 -7.66 -1.11
C ALA A 100 -16.97 -6.39 -1.60
N GLY A 101 -16.41 -6.43 -2.80
CA GLY A 101 -15.70 -5.32 -3.41
C GLY A 101 -16.58 -4.35 -4.20
N ALA A 102 -17.80 -4.72 -4.58
CA ALA A 102 -18.72 -3.82 -5.31
C ALA A 102 -18.83 -2.41 -4.67
N PRO A 103 -18.92 -2.25 -3.34
CA PRO A 103 -18.91 -0.92 -2.72
C PRO A 103 -17.65 -0.10 -2.98
N LEU A 104 -16.47 -0.73 -3.10
CA LEU A 104 -15.23 -0.04 -3.46
C LEU A 104 -15.33 0.50 -4.89
N ARG A 105 -15.83 -0.34 -5.81
CA ARG A 105 -15.97 -0.01 -7.23
C ARG A 105 -17.03 1.05 -7.52
N ASP A 106 -18.11 1.04 -6.75
CA ASP A 106 -19.26 1.95 -6.87
C ASP A 106 -19.00 3.30 -6.17
N ALA A 107 -17.99 3.38 -5.31
CA ALA A 107 -17.59 4.63 -4.69
C ALA A 107 -17.09 5.64 -5.73
N PRO A 108 -17.22 6.95 -5.45
CA PRO A 108 -16.63 7.98 -6.31
C PRO A 108 -15.13 7.75 -6.50
N LEU A 109 -14.69 7.83 -7.75
CA LEU A 109 -13.27 7.73 -8.08
C LEU A 109 -12.50 8.93 -7.53
N VAL A 110 -11.26 8.70 -7.13
CA VAL A 110 -10.30 9.73 -6.74
C VAL A 110 -9.23 9.77 -7.82
N GLU A 111 -9.16 10.87 -8.57
CA GLU A 111 -8.24 11.02 -9.72
C GLU A 111 -8.31 9.83 -10.66
N ASP A 112 -9.54 9.47 -11.05
CA ASP A 112 -9.87 8.33 -11.91
C ASP A 112 -9.50 6.94 -11.32
N GLY A 113 -9.01 6.87 -10.07
CA GLY A 113 -8.69 5.64 -9.35
C GLY A 113 -9.81 5.14 -8.42
N VAL A 114 -9.90 3.82 -8.27
CA VAL A 114 -10.72 3.13 -7.26
C VAL A 114 -9.93 3.09 -5.95
N VAL A 115 -10.53 3.60 -4.87
CA VAL A 115 -9.94 3.54 -3.53
C VAL A 115 -10.06 2.12 -2.97
N LEU A 116 -8.91 1.48 -2.75
CA LEU A 116 -8.84 0.16 -2.13
C LEU A 116 -8.74 0.26 -0.61
N LEU A 117 -7.88 1.16 -0.12
CA LEU A 117 -7.63 1.35 1.29
C LEU A 117 -7.40 2.83 1.58
N ARG A 118 -7.88 3.28 2.73
CA ARG A 118 -7.54 4.58 3.30
C ARG A 118 -7.11 4.38 4.75
N ARG A 119 -5.90 4.78 5.10
CA ARG A 119 -5.41 4.81 6.49
C ARG A 119 -5.07 6.24 6.87
N GLU A 120 -5.21 6.58 8.15
CA GLU A 120 -5.02 7.94 8.64
C GLU A 120 -4.41 7.95 10.04
N ILE A 121 -3.45 8.85 10.25
CA ILE A 121 -2.80 9.09 11.54
C ILE A 121 -2.62 10.59 11.79
N ALA A 122 -2.59 10.97 13.07
CA ALA A 122 -2.23 12.34 13.46
C ALA A 122 -0.69 12.46 13.51
N THR A 123 -0.14 13.42 12.75
CA THR A 123 1.30 13.61 12.62
C THR A 123 1.66 15.00 12.06
N ASP A 124 2.80 15.53 12.48
CA ASP A 124 3.41 16.72 11.89
C ASP A 124 4.32 16.39 10.68
N PHE A 125 4.56 15.10 10.40
CA PHE A 125 5.34 14.65 9.24
C PHE A 125 4.67 15.07 7.93
N ASP A 126 5.42 15.68 7.01
CA ASP A 126 4.93 16.14 5.71
C ASP A 126 5.70 15.48 4.55
N PRO A 127 5.11 14.48 3.86
CA PRO A 127 5.76 13.76 2.77
C PRO A 127 6.10 14.66 1.57
N ALA A 128 5.50 15.85 1.47
CA ALA A 128 5.75 16.79 0.38
C ALA A 128 7.02 17.64 0.56
N THR A 129 7.64 17.64 1.74
CA THR A 129 8.73 18.59 2.07
C THR A 129 10.14 18.11 1.72
N GLY A 130 10.32 16.84 1.37
CA GLY A 130 11.63 16.25 1.08
C GLY A 130 12.09 16.39 -0.37
N THR A 131 11.24 16.00 -1.34
CA THR A 131 11.64 15.92 -2.76
C THR A 131 10.49 15.76 -3.77
N GLY A 132 9.23 15.95 -3.35
CA GLY A 132 8.08 15.50 -4.14
C GLY A 132 7.91 13.98 -4.02
N ASP A 133 6.65 13.56 -3.98
CA ASP A 133 6.22 12.21 -4.33
C ASP A 133 6.93 11.05 -3.64
N GLN A 134 6.97 11.11 -2.31
CA GLN A 134 7.58 10.09 -1.47
C GLN A 134 6.81 8.75 -1.53
N PRO A 135 7.45 7.61 -1.85
CA PRO A 135 6.76 6.34 -1.93
C PRO A 135 6.23 5.87 -0.56
N VAL A 136 5.24 4.99 -0.60
CA VAL A 136 4.73 4.26 0.58
C VAL A 136 5.28 2.84 0.56
N VAL A 137 5.66 2.33 1.72
CA VAL A 137 6.07 0.94 1.90
C VAL A 137 4.90 0.13 2.44
N LEU A 138 4.58 -0.96 1.77
CA LEU A 138 3.59 -1.94 2.22
C LEU A 138 4.32 -3.13 2.83
N LEU A 139 3.94 -3.54 4.04
CA LEU A 139 4.36 -4.81 4.62
C LEU A 139 3.20 -5.78 4.70
N LEU A 140 3.39 -6.96 4.13
CA LEU A 140 2.36 -7.98 3.97
C LEU A 140 2.64 -9.14 4.92
N GLN A 141 1.68 -9.43 5.80
CA GLN A 141 1.73 -10.56 6.70
C GLN A 141 0.33 -11.08 6.97
N ASP A 142 0.18 -12.39 7.13
CA ASP A 142 -1.08 -12.96 7.61
C ASP A 142 -1.36 -12.55 9.07
N GLY A 143 -2.54 -11.96 9.27
CA GLY A 143 -3.09 -11.59 10.56
C GLY A 143 -2.69 -10.19 11.05
N PRO A 144 -3.38 -9.69 12.08
CA PRO A 144 -3.07 -8.39 12.67
C PRO A 144 -1.71 -8.45 13.38
N ALA A 145 -0.83 -7.52 13.03
CA ALA A 145 0.52 -7.40 13.59
C ALA A 145 0.87 -5.94 13.88
N ALA A 146 1.64 -5.71 14.95
CA ALA A 146 2.27 -4.42 15.21
C ALA A 146 3.52 -4.22 14.34
N GLU A 147 4.00 -2.98 14.21
CA GLU A 147 5.18 -2.62 13.41
C GLU A 147 6.41 -3.51 13.66
N ALA A 148 6.75 -3.75 14.93
CA ALA A 148 7.91 -4.56 15.28
C ALA A 148 7.74 -6.04 14.91
N GLU A 149 6.50 -6.55 14.95
CA GLU A 149 6.17 -7.93 14.57
C GLU A 149 6.27 -8.10 13.05
N LEU A 150 5.80 -7.10 12.31
CA LEU A 150 5.89 -7.01 10.85
C LEU A 150 7.35 -7.09 10.37
N PHE A 151 8.25 -6.27 10.91
CA PHE A 151 9.68 -6.36 10.55
C PHE A 151 10.32 -7.68 10.98
N SER A 152 9.96 -8.20 12.16
CA SER A 152 10.45 -9.50 12.63
C SER A 152 10.03 -10.64 11.69
N ALA A 153 8.81 -10.60 11.17
CA ALA A 153 8.31 -11.57 10.21
C ALA A 153 9.02 -11.43 8.86
N PHE A 154 9.33 -10.21 8.42
CA PHE A 154 10.11 -9.98 7.21
C PHE A 154 11.52 -10.57 7.32
N ASP A 155 12.23 -10.33 8.43
CA ASP A 155 13.54 -10.93 8.72
C ASP A 155 13.50 -12.46 8.76
N ALA A 156 12.37 -13.03 9.21
CA ALA A 156 12.14 -14.48 9.22
C ALA A 156 11.75 -15.06 7.85
N GLY A 157 11.50 -14.22 6.83
CA GLY A 157 10.98 -14.63 5.53
C GLY A 157 9.51 -15.04 5.54
N GLU A 158 8.76 -14.60 6.56
CA GLU A 158 7.33 -14.86 6.77
C GLU A 158 6.43 -13.69 6.34
N ALA A 159 7.04 -12.57 5.92
CA ALA A 159 6.37 -11.39 5.39
C ALA A 159 7.04 -10.92 4.09
N ALA A 160 6.31 -10.12 3.31
CA ALA A 160 6.81 -9.49 2.09
C ALA A 160 6.78 -7.95 2.22
N LEU A 161 7.65 -7.28 1.49
CA LEU A 161 7.74 -5.82 1.42
C LEU A 161 7.54 -5.37 -0.03
N ALA A 162 6.73 -4.33 -0.23
CA ALA A 162 6.57 -3.67 -1.52
C ALA A 162 6.69 -2.15 -1.38
N VAL A 163 7.28 -1.51 -2.39
CA VAL A 163 7.39 -0.05 -2.47
C VAL A 163 6.44 0.43 -3.56
N VAL A 164 5.51 1.32 -3.19
CA VAL A 164 4.45 1.81 -4.07
C VAL A 164 4.66 3.31 -4.31
N GLY A 165 4.79 3.66 -5.59
CA GLY A 165 4.92 5.04 -6.06
C GLY A 165 3.60 5.80 -6.04
N THR A 166 3.69 7.11 -6.27
CA THR A 166 2.57 8.03 -6.30
C THR A 166 1.58 7.71 -7.42
N TRP A 167 0.30 7.96 -7.15
CA TRP A 167 -0.77 7.81 -8.12
C TRP A 167 -0.78 9.00 -9.08
N GLY A 168 -0.84 8.71 -10.39
CA GLY A 168 -1.06 9.73 -11.42
C GLY A 168 0.18 10.41 -11.99
N GLU A 169 1.39 9.97 -11.66
CA GLU A 169 2.63 10.53 -12.23
C GLU A 169 3.20 9.64 -13.33
N ASP A 170 2.76 9.91 -14.56
CA ASP A 170 3.51 9.70 -15.80
C ASP A 170 2.79 10.51 -16.90
N GLU A 171 3.18 11.78 -17.04
CA GLU A 171 3.09 12.53 -18.30
C GLU A 171 4.50 12.75 -18.87
#